data_AF-A0A1F5V622-F1
#
_entry.id   AF-A0A1F5V622-F1
#
_cell.length_a   1.000
_cell.length_b   1.000
_cell.length_c   1.000
_cell.angle_alpha   90.00
_cell.angle_beta   90.00
_cell.angle_gamma   90.00
#
_symmetry.space_group_name_H-M   'P 1'
#
loop_
_entity.id
_entity.type
_entity.pdbx_description
1 polymer ?
#
loop_
_entity_poly.entity_id
_entity_poly.type
_entity_poly.pdbx_seq_one_letter_code
_entity_poly.pdbx_strand_id
1 'polypeptide(L)'
;MNYLPALLFIFFALFAVYKPKYCLASFICLLPLLGQHPHYPNNTYFFLLLTGMITGLLFHKKETPSVSNGFFKISFIFLLLLFLSLLPYYGELFKSLYYFHAPLDWITRIIDSPAEQSLISLRNIMVFILWIIFAFLLIRKKIIHELDESLPFFFCTSATFYSLIGLLGFFNILDLEKIRPSTFPSEHRLQSIFWHPAWFAEYITMTLPFFIVFLKKNHSKRLVTIYFLMFWINILSVILTFQRGGIVALFALLCLWFIFRGTVKRKILFSLFITCIILLLISIFIVYVLEPEQFKDRFIEKFFENNRTRYWAAAIDMFLDSPLSGLGLDSYGWRYTDYRPIDSPGYVYLHGTAHNQYFQFLACTGITGLIGYLVLYFYTWLKSYKIYKENHLASDLAKLLAFSLFGIYSLYQEMFYALCIGTLFWIVACSIHYKSSPPHHSLTATNKHYLKLSMVIIISLILFFQFLSSMIEKEILSYNIRIDGFGLHNEEIWNGHTTACWMGKYAVLPMKNHVEKLQLMAMHPDIEQNPVIVKIYYGNKLFKKVTWHKAGWKTISLQSIMSDHHAPKFLSFTVNRTWIPKKYGRMDPRSIGIAIGINIDSSRTMK
;
A
#
# COMPACT_ATOMS: atom_id res chain seq x y z
N MET A 1 2.33 -12.24 -27.05
CA MET A 1 2.38 -12.67 -25.64
C MET A 1 1.16 -12.14 -24.85
N ASN A 2 -0.08 -12.40 -25.30
CA ASN A 2 -1.30 -11.82 -24.66
C ASN A 2 -2.07 -12.81 -23.76
N TYR A 3 -1.58 -14.04 -23.56
CA TYR A 3 -2.30 -15.07 -22.79
C TYR A 3 -1.66 -15.42 -21.44
N LEU A 4 -0.48 -14.88 -21.13
CA LEU A 4 0.27 -15.24 -19.91
C LEU A 4 -0.55 -15.04 -18.62
N PRO A 5 -1.28 -13.92 -18.42
CA PRO A 5 -2.05 -13.70 -17.19
C PRO A 5 -3.20 -14.71 -17.02
N ALA A 6 -3.85 -15.07 -18.13
CA ALA A 6 -4.89 -16.10 -18.19
C ALA A 6 -4.36 -17.49 -17.83
N LEU A 7 -3.21 -17.85 -18.42
CA LEU A 7 -2.55 -19.12 -18.20
C LEU A 7 -2.09 -19.24 -16.74
N LEU A 8 -1.59 -18.16 -16.15
CA LEU A 8 -1.23 -18.10 -14.73
C LEU A 8 -2.44 -18.34 -13.83
N PHE A 9 -3.55 -17.68 -14.11
CA PHE A 9 -4.80 -17.90 -13.38
C PHE A 9 -5.27 -19.36 -13.48
N ILE A 10 -5.40 -19.90 -14.70
CA ILE A 10 -5.86 -21.28 -14.94
C ILE A 10 -4.91 -22.27 -14.26
N PHE A 11 -3.60 -22.05 -14.38
CA PHE A 11 -2.59 -22.88 -13.74
C PHE A 11 -2.76 -22.90 -12.22
N PHE A 12 -2.87 -21.74 -11.56
CA PHE A 12 -3.06 -21.68 -10.11
C PHE A 12 -4.41 -22.24 -9.66
N ALA A 13 -5.47 -22.06 -10.44
CA ALA A 13 -6.76 -22.68 -10.17
C ALA A 13 -6.66 -24.21 -10.22
N LEU A 14 -6.15 -24.79 -11.30
CA LEU A 14 -5.95 -26.24 -11.42
C LEU A 14 -5.00 -26.77 -10.34
N PHE A 15 -3.91 -26.05 -10.06
CA PHE A 15 -2.93 -26.44 -9.05
C PHE A 15 -3.57 -26.46 -7.65
N ALA A 16 -4.41 -25.48 -7.32
CA ALA A 16 -5.16 -25.44 -6.07
C ALA A 16 -6.26 -26.52 -5.98
N VAL A 17 -6.85 -26.96 -7.10
CA VAL A 17 -7.78 -28.11 -7.09
C VAL A 17 -7.06 -29.40 -6.70
N TYR A 18 -5.96 -29.72 -7.40
CA TYR A 18 -5.33 -31.04 -7.32
C TYR A 18 -4.27 -31.15 -6.21
N LYS A 19 -3.53 -30.06 -5.94
CA LYS A 19 -2.39 -30.03 -5.02
C LYS A 19 -2.37 -28.73 -4.18
N PRO A 20 -3.45 -28.42 -3.43
CA PRO A 20 -3.61 -27.12 -2.74
C PRO A 20 -2.50 -26.78 -1.74
N LYS A 21 -1.94 -27.77 -1.05
CA LYS A 21 -0.82 -27.58 -0.12
C LYS A 21 0.42 -27.01 -0.83
N TYR A 22 0.78 -27.63 -1.96
CA TYR A 22 1.93 -27.21 -2.76
C TYR A 22 1.64 -25.90 -3.48
N CYS A 23 0.40 -25.68 -3.92
CA CYS A 23 -0.03 -24.40 -4.46
C CYS A 23 0.15 -23.27 -3.44
N LEU A 24 -0.27 -23.45 -2.19
CA LEU A 24 -0.06 -22.47 -1.12
C LEU A 24 1.44 -22.24 -0.84
N ALA A 25 2.23 -23.31 -0.78
CA ALA A 25 3.68 -23.21 -0.58
C ALA A 25 4.36 -22.40 -1.70
N SER A 26 4.05 -22.71 -2.96
CA SER A 26 4.53 -21.95 -4.13
C SER A 26 4.08 -20.50 -4.08
N PHE A 27 2.82 -20.24 -3.71
CA PHE A 27 2.30 -18.88 -3.55
C PHE A 27 3.10 -18.09 -2.50
N ILE A 28 3.35 -18.67 -1.32
CA ILE A 28 4.19 -18.07 -0.27
C ILE A 28 5.59 -17.72 -0.80
N CYS A 29 6.23 -18.65 -1.52
CA CYS A 29 7.56 -18.41 -2.07
C CYS A 29 7.57 -17.27 -3.09
N LEU A 30 6.47 -17.05 -3.83
CA LEU A 30 6.34 -16.01 -4.84
C LEU A 30 5.82 -14.68 -4.29
N LEU A 31 5.34 -14.62 -3.04
CA LEU A 31 4.71 -13.41 -2.47
C LEU A 31 5.58 -12.15 -2.65
N PRO A 32 6.90 -12.19 -2.37
CA PRO A 32 7.74 -11.04 -2.58
C PRO A 32 7.82 -10.60 -4.03
N LEU A 33 7.62 -11.45 -5.05
CA LEU A 33 7.65 -11.01 -6.45
C LEU A 33 6.41 -10.21 -6.87
N LEU A 34 5.26 -10.50 -6.25
CA LEU A 34 3.95 -10.14 -6.80
C LEU A 34 3.29 -8.94 -6.11
N GLY A 35 3.57 -8.74 -4.81
CA GLY A 35 2.79 -7.83 -3.97
C GLY A 35 3.55 -6.64 -3.42
N GLN A 36 4.49 -6.08 -4.18
CA GLN A 36 5.45 -5.10 -3.67
C GLN A 36 5.04 -3.64 -3.84
N HIS A 37 4.14 -3.27 -4.76
CA HIS A 37 3.70 -1.89 -4.95
C HIS A 37 2.27 -1.86 -5.52
N PRO A 38 1.38 -0.95 -5.06
CA PRO A 38 0.00 -0.89 -5.54
C PRO A 38 -0.22 -0.22 -6.91
N HIS A 39 0.85 0.02 -7.65
CA HIS A 39 0.83 0.59 -9.00
C HIS A 39 1.62 -0.37 -9.88
N TYR A 40 1.26 -0.50 -11.17
CA TYR A 40 1.89 -1.38 -12.15
C TYR A 40 1.51 -2.89 -12.08
N PRO A 41 1.75 -3.68 -13.15
CA PRO A 41 1.06 -4.97 -13.38
C PRO A 41 1.29 -6.06 -12.33
N ASN A 42 2.25 -5.88 -11.43
CA ASN A 42 2.49 -6.80 -10.31
C ASN A 42 1.22 -7.00 -9.46
N ASN A 43 0.45 -5.94 -9.24
CA ASN A 43 -0.87 -6.03 -8.59
C ASN A 43 -1.80 -6.97 -9.35
N THR A 44 -1.94 -6.77 -10.66
CA THR A 44 -2.78 -7.61 -11.53
C THR A 44 -2.37 -9.07 -11.45
N TYR A 45 -1.06 -9.37 -11.44
CA TYR A 45 -0.54 -10.73 -11.23
C TYR A 45 -0.85 -11.27 -9.83
N PHE A 46 -0.65 -10.48 -8.76
CA PHE A 46 -1.01 -10.89 -7.40
C PHE A 46 -2.50 -11.25 -7.31
N PHE A 47 -3.33 -10.38 -7.85
CA PHE A 47 -4.78 -10.52 -7.93
C PHE A 47 -5.15 -11.82 -8.65
N LEU A 48 -4.65 -12.06 -9.86
CA LEU A 48 -4.88 -13.26 -10.66
C LEU A 48 -4.47 -14.55 -9.96
N LEU A 49 -3.34 -14.52 -9.26
CA LEU A 49 -2.82 -15.71 -8.56
C LEU A 49 -3.64 -16.01 -7.30
N LEU A 50 -4.01 -14.98 -6.53
CA LEU A 50 -4.86 -15.12 -5.35
C LEU A 50 -6.25 -15.63 -5.74
N THR A 51 -6.89 -15.03 -6.74
CA THR A 51 -8.22 -15.42 -7.22
C THR A 51 -8.21 -16.78 -7.93
N GLY A 52 -7.14 -17.09 -8.67
CA GLY A 52 -6.76 -18.43 -9.15
C GLY A 52 -6.82 -19.46 -8.06
N MET A 53 -6.02 -19.25 -7.03
CA MET A 53 -5.94 -20.14 -5.90
C MET A 53 -7.28 -20.28 -5.17
N ILE A 54 -7.98 -19.17 -4.90
CA ILE A 54 -9.32 -19.18 -4.28
C ILE A 54 -10.30 -20.03 -5.11
N THR A 55 -10.30 -19.88 -6.43
CA THR A 55 -11.17 -20.66 -7.33
C THR A 55 -10.89 -22.15 -7.21
N GLY A 56 -9.62 -22.55 -7.32
CA GLY A 56 -9.27 -23.96 -7.20
C GLY A 56 -9.61 -24.52 -5.83
N LEU A 57 -9.43 -23.74 -4.76
CA LEU A 57 -9.82 -24.15 -3.41
C LEU A 57 -11.33 -24.36 -3.26
N LEU A 58 -12.19 -23.63 -3.97
CA LEU A 58 -13.64 -23.86 -3.95
C LEU A 58 -14.00 -25.25 -4.45
N PHE A 59 -13.35 -25.70 -5.53
CA PHE A 59 -13.55 -27.02 -6.15
C PHE A 59 -12.77 -28.16 -5.47
N HIS A 60 -11.85 -27.84 -4.55
CA HIS A 60 -11.13 -28.86 -3.79
C HIS A 60 -12.09 -29.67 -2.88
N LYS A 61 -12.12 -31.00 -3.04
CA LYS A 61 -13.15 -31.88 -2.45
C LYS A 61 -13.09 -32.00 -0.91
N LYS A 62 -11.94 -31.75 -0.27
CA LYS A 62 -11.75 -31.99 1.17
C LYS A 62 -12.38 -30.88 2.02
N GLU A 63 -13.21 -31.23 3.00
CA GLU A 63 -13.96 -30.27 3.81
C GLU A 63 -14.05 -30.68 5.30
N THR A 64 -13.91 -29.73 6.25
CA THR A 64 -14.24 -29.89 7.68
C THR A 64 -15.62 -29.37 8.10
N PRO A 65 -16.32 -30.01 9.05
CA PRO A 65 -17.62 -29.49 9.50
C PRO A 65 -17.54 -28.15 10.25
N SER A 66 -16.41 -27.82 10.90
CA SER A 66 -16.30 -26.63 11.75
C SER A 66 -15.16 -25.70 11.33
N VAL A 67 -15.48 -24.41 11.27
CA VAL A 67 -14.55 -23.29 11.15
C VAL A 67 -14.77 -22.44 12.41
N SER A 68 -13.71 -21.90 13.01
CA SER A 68 -13.82 -21.02 14.18
C SER A 68 -14.71 -19.81 13.85
N ASN A 69 -15.96 -19.82 14.33
CA ASN A 69 -16.95 -18.77 14.07
C ASN A 69 -16.48 -17.39 14.54
N GLY A 70 -15.75 -17.29 15.65
CA GLY A 70 -15.35 -15.99 16.22
C GLY A 70 -14.44 -15.15 15.30
N PHE A 71 -13.42 -15.78 14.71
CA PHE A 71 -12.48 -15.08 13.81
C PHE A 71 -13.19 -14.52 12.58
N PHE A 72 -13.98 -15.32 11.88
CA PHE A 72 -14.69 -14.85 10.68
C PHE A 72 -15.84 -13.89 10.98
N LYS A 73 -16.49 -14.01 12.15
CA LYS A 73 -17.45 -12.99 12.62
C LYS A 73 -16.76 -11.64 12.80
N ILE A 74 -15.60 -11.61 13.47
CA ILE A 74 -14.83 -10.38 13.69
C ILE A 74 -14.31 -9.82 12.35
N SER A 75 -13.79 -10.67 11.46
CA SER A 75 -13.35 -10.25 10.13
C SER A 75 -14.49 -9.69 9.28
N PHE A 76 -15.70 -10.26 9.39
CA PHE A 76 -16.89 -9.76 8.70
C PHE A 76 -17.35 -8.41 9.27
N ILE A 77 -17.35 -8.25 10.59
CA ILE A 77 -17.64 -6.96 11.23
C ILE A 77 -16.61 -5.91 10.80
N PHE A 78 -15.32 -6.25 10.82
CA PHE A 78 -14.26 -5.39 10.32
C PHE A 78 -14.51 -4.96 8.87
N LEU A 79 -14.88 -5.90 7.99
CA LEU A 79 -15.23 -5.61 6.61
C LEU A 79 -16.43 -4.64 6.50
N LEU A 80 -17.50 -4.85 7.26
CA LEU A 80 -18.64 -3.93 7.29
C LEU A 80 -18.25 -2.51 7.72
N LEU A 81 -17.34 -2.40 8.70
CA LEU A 81 -16.82 -1.11 9.14
C LEU A 81 -15.96 -0.45 8.05
N LEU A 82 -15.20 -1.22 7.25
CA LEU A 82 -14.49 -0.68 6.10
C LEU A 82 -15.44 -0.12 5.03
N PHE A 83 -16.61 -0.73 4.82
CA PHE A 83 -17.61 -0.21 3.87
C PHE A 83 -18.14 1.18 4.26
N LEU A 84 -18.17 1.52 5.56
CA LEU A 84 -18.53 2.87 6.01
C LEU A 84 -17.56 3.93 5.48
N SER A 85 -16.30 3.57 5.20
CA SER A 85 -15.33 4.50 4.61
C SER A 85 -15.69 4.94 3.18
N LEU A 86 -16.61 4.25 2.51
CA LEU A 86 -17.09 4.65 1.18
C LEU A 86 -18.18 5.74 1.25
N LEU A 87 -18.73 6.05 2.43
CA LEU A 87 -19.81 7.05 2.58
C LEU A 87 -19.46 8.42 1.99
N PRO A 88 -18.26 9.00 2.21
CA PRO A 88 -17.88 10.28 1.61
C PRO A 88 -17.77 10.21 0.07
N TYR A 89 -17.66 9.02 -0.52
CA TYR A 89 -17.39 8.78 -1.94
C TYR A 89 -18.56 8.24 -2.73
N TYR A 90 -19.67 7.92 -2.07
CA TYR A 90 -20.86 7.39 -2.74
C TYR A 90 -21.20 8.17 -4.02
N GLY A 91 -21.17 9.51 -3.97
CA GLY A 91 -21.46 10.35 -5.14
C GLY A 91 -20.46 10.18 -6.29
N GLU A 92 -19.16 10.08 -6.01
CA GLU A 92 -18.13 9.85 -7.03
C GLU A 92 -18.17 8.41 -7.57
N LEU A 93 -18.44 7.44 -6.71
CA LEU A 93 -18.59 6.04 -7.08
C LEU A 93 -19.78 5.84 -8.02
N PHE A 94 -20.94 6.43 -7.70
CA PHE A 94 -22.11 6.39 -8.57
C PHE A 94 -21.89 7.11 -9.90
N LYS A 95 -21.19 8.26 -9.88
CA LYS A 95 -20.79 8.95 -11.12
C LYS A 95 -19.87 8.07 -11.96
N SER A 96 -18.88 7.43 -11.35
CA SER A 96 -17.98 6.53 -12.06
C SER A 96 -18.76 5.40 -12.74
N LEU A 97 -19.69 4.75 -12.04
CA LEU A 97 -20.58 3.72 -12.60
C LEU A 97 -21.41 4.24 -13.79
N TYR A 98 -21.88 5.49 -13.73
CA TYR A 98 -22.66 6.13 -14.80
C TYR A 98 -21.83 6.47 -16.04
N TYR A 99 -20.57 6.88 -15.86
CA TYR A 99 -19.66 7.22 -16.96
C TYR A 99 -19.11 6.00 -17.71
N PHE A 100 -19.11 4.82 -17.10
CA PHE A 100 -18.70 3.58 -17.76
C PHE A 100 -19.92 2.86 -18.30
N HIS A 101 -20.12 2.94 -19.62
CA HIS A 101 -21.25 2.32 -20.32
C HIS A 101 -21.26 0.77 -20.26
N ALA A 102 -20.22 0.15 -19.69
CA ALA A 102 -20.14 -1.28 -19.42
C ALA A 102 -19.70 -1.56 -17.97
N PRO A 103 -20.43 -2.40 -17.21
CA PRO A 103 -20.02 -2.86 -15.87
C PRO A 103 -18.63 -3.53 -15.84
N LEU A 104 -18.19 -4.05 -16.99
CA LEU A 104 -16.88 -4.69 -17.16
C LEU A 104 -15.71 -3.71 -17.10
N ASP A 105 -15.81 -2.60 -17.81
CA ASP A 105 -14.78 -1.58 -17.86
C ASP A 105 -14.63 -0.84 -16.52
N TRP A 106 -15.69 -0.82 -15.72
CA TRP A 106 -15.66 -0.22 -14.39
C TRP A 106 -14.87 -1.08 -13.39
N ILE A 107 -15.04 -2.41 -13.42
CA ILE A 107 -14.34 -3.33 -12.52
C ILE A 107 -12.84 -3.39 -12.84
N THR A 108 -12.46 -3.43 -14.12
CA THR A 108 -11.05 -3.38 -14.54
C THR A 108 -10.38 -2.10 -14.06
N ARG A 109 -11.06 -0.95 -14.18
CA ARG A 109 -10.58 0.33 -13.65
C ARG A 109 -10.47 0.38 -12.13
N ILE A 110 -11.34 -0.32 -11.40
CA ILE A 110 -11.18 -0.44 -9.95
C ILE A 110 -9.90 -1.24 -9.63
N ILE A 111 -9.67 -2.37 -10.29
CA ILE A 111 -8.50 -3.23 -10.06
C ILE A 111 -7.20 -2.48 -10.36
N ASP A 112 -7.17 -1.74 -11.47
CA ASP A 112 -6.00 -1.01 -11.93
C ASP A 112 -5.93 0.43 -11.38
N SER A 113 -6.86 0.81 -10.50
CA SER A 113 -6.92 2.16 -9.91
C SER A 113 -5.63 2.45 -9.15
N PRO A 114 -4.86 3.48 -9.50
CA PRO A 114 -3.66 3.86 -8.78
C PRO A 114 -4.03 4.64 -7.50
N ALA A 115 -3.08 4.83 -6.58
CA ALA A 115 -3.31 5.49 -5.29
C ALA A 115 -3.76 6.95 -5.41
N GLU A 116 -3.64 7.57 -6.58
CA GLU A 116 -4.09 8.94 -6.87
C GLU A 116 -5.58 9.07 -7.15
N GLN A 117 -6.32 7.96 -7.28
CA GLN A 117 -7.73 7.96 -7.73
C GLN A 117 -8.68 7.52 -6.63
N SER A 118 -9.92 8.02 -6.63
CA SER A 118 -10.93 7.67 -5.62
C SER A 118 -11.41 6.21 -5.67
N LEU A 119 -11.21 5.50 -6.79
CA LEU A 119 -11.52 4.07 -6.93
C LEU A 119 -10.57 3.16 -6.10
N ILE A 120 -9.47 3.71 -5.57
CA ILE A 120 -8.50 3.01 -4.73
C ILE A 120 -9.15 2.35 -3.50
N SER A 121 -10.14 3.02 -2.91
CA SER A 121 -10.83 2.55 -1.72
C SER A 121 -11.66 1.31 -2.01
N LEU A 122 -12.36 1.26 -3.14
CA LEU A 122 -13.09 0.07 -3.58
C LEU A 122 -12.13 -1.09 -3.84
N ARG A 123 -11.04 -0.83 -4.56
CA ARG A 123 -10.03 -1.84 -4.85
C ARG A 123 -9.51 -2.50 -3.58
N ASN A 124 -9.12 -1.70 -2.59
CA ASN A 124 -8.54 -2.22 -1.37
C ASN A 124 -9.58 -2.92 -0.47
N ILE A 125 -10.84 -2.48 -0.48
CA ILE A 125 -11.93 -3.26 0.14
C ILE A 125 -12.07 -4.62 -0.56
N MET A 126 -11.99 -4.69 -1.90
CA MET A 126 -12.00 -5.95 -2.63
C MET A 126 -10.82 -6.85 -2.23
N VAL A 127 -9.62 -6.30 -2.03
CA VAL A 127 -8.47 -7.06 -1.51
C VAL A 127 -8.78 -7.66 -0.13
N PHE A 128 -9.34 -6.89 0.80
CA PHE A 128 -9.74 -7.41 2.11
C PHE A 128 -10.79 -8.52 2.01
N ILE A 129 -11.77 -8.39 1.11
CA ILE A 129 -12.75 -9.45 0.82
C ILE A 129 -12.04 -10.72 0.34
N LEU A 130 -11.13 -10.60 -0.64
CA LEU A 130 -10.39 -11.73 -1.18
C LEU A 130 -9.53 -12.40 -0.10
N TRP A 131 -8.85 -11.62 0.75
CA TRP A 131 -8.09 -12.17 1.88
C TRP A 131 -8.96 -12.90 2.90
N ILE A 132 -10.14 -12.38 3.23
CA ILE A 132 -11.07 -13.05 4.16
C ILE A 132 -11.60 -14.35 3.55
N ILE A 133 -11.98 -14.36 2.27
CA ILE A 133 -12.43 -15.58 1.56
C ILE A 133 -11.28 -16.59 1.49
N PHE A 134 -10.08 -16.13 1.13
CA PHE A 134 -8.88 -16.96 1.09
C PHE A 134 -8.61 -17.63 2.44
N ALA A 135 -8.58 -16.83 3.51
CA ALA A 135 -8.42 -17.30 4.88
C ALA A 135 -9.48 -18.34 5.27
N PHE A 136 -10.75 -18.07 4.91
CA PHE A 136 -11.86 -19.00 5.15
C PHE A 136 -11.63 -20.33 4.46
N LEU A 137 -11.28 -20.33 3.18
CA LEU A 137 -11.02 -21.55 2.43
C LEU A 137 -9.81 -22.32 2.95
N LEU A 138 -8.73 -21.65 3.32
CA LEU A 138 -7.53 -22.29 3.88
C LEU A 138 -7.84 -23.10 5.15
N ILE A 139 -8.68 -22.57 6.04
CA ILE A 139 -9.12 -23.28 7.26
C ILE A 139 -10.15 -24.37 6.89
N ARG A 140 -11.19 -24.01 6.13
CA ARG A 140 -12.33 -24.88 5.78
C ARG A 140 -11.92 -26.14 5.01
N LYS A 141 -10.86 -26.02 4.20
CA LYS A 141 -10.31 -27.09 3.35
C LYS A 141 -9.11 -27.80 4.00
N LYS A 142 -8.77 -27.52 5.27
CA LYS A 142 -7.63 -28.10 6.01
C LYS A 142 -6.24 -27.82 5.41
N ILE A 143 -6.13 -26.90 4.46
CA ILE A 143 -4.85 -26.62 3.79
C ILE A 143 -3.84 -26.04 4.76
N ILE A 144 -4.26 -25.07 5.58
CA ILE A 144 -3.36 -24.47 6.58
C ILE A 144 -2.96 -25.47 7.66
N HIS A 145 -3.85 -26.40 8.02
CA HIS A 145 -3.56 -27.47 8.98
C HIS A 145 -2.45 -28.40 8.46
N GLU A 146 -2.52 -28.79 7.18
CA GLU A 146 -1.53 -29.68 6.55
C GLU A 146 -0.18 -29.00 6.28
N LEU A 147 -0.18 -27.66 6.18
CA LEU A 147 1.01 -26.86 5.93
C LEU A 147 1.65 -26.31 7.21
N ASP A 148 0.94 -26.24 8.35
CA ASP A 148 1.35 -25.51 9.56
C ASP A 148 2.79 -25.83 10.01
N GLU A 149 3.15 -27.11 10.07
CA GLU A 149 4.48 -27.54 10.49
C GLU A 149 5.60 -27.19 9.50
N SER A 150 5.23 -26.99 8.23
CA SER A 150 6.12 -26.63 7.12
C SER A 150 6.10 -25.13 6.77
N LEU A 151 5.16 -24.35 7.30
CA LEU A 151 5.12 -22.88 7.11
C LEU A 151 6.46 -22.21 7.47
N PRO A 152 7.11 -22.54 8.61
CA PRO A 152 8.41 -21.94 8.94
C PRO A 152 9.46 -22.16 7.85
N PHE A 153 9.44 -23.31 7.19
CA PHE A 153 10.39 -23.61 6.12
C PHE A 153 10.17 -22.70 4.91
N PHE A 154 8.93 -22.55 4.46
CA PHE A 154 8.62 -21.70 3.30
C PHE A 154 8.87 -20.22 3.58
N PHE A 155 8.52 -19.72 4.77
CA PHE A 155 8.81 -18.34 5.16
C PHE A 155 10.31 -18.06 5.23
N CYS A 156 11.08 -18.90 5.93
CA CYS A 156 12.51 -18.71 6.09
C CYS A 156 13.27 -18.83 4.75
N THR A 157 12.93 -19.82 3.93
CA THR A 157 13.60 -20.02 2.63
C THR A 157 13.26 -18.91 1.63
N SER A 158 12.00 -18.48 1.57
CA SER A 158 11.61 -17.32 0.75
C SER A 158 12.34 -16.05 1.21
N ALA A 159 12.32 -15.73 2.50
CA ALA A 159 12.99 -14.55 3.04
C ALA A 159 14.51 -14.54 2.77
N THR A 160 15.19 -15.68 2.95
CA THR A 160 16.61 -15.79 2.60
C THR A 160 16.85 -15.66 1.10
N PHE A 161 16.04 -16.27 0.25
CA PHE A 161 16.20 -16.20 -1.21
C PHE A 161 16.18 -14.74 -1.69
N TYR A 162 15.19 -13.96 -1.24
CA TYR A 162 15.10 -12.54 -1.60
C TYR A 162 16.15 -11.67 -0.89
N SER A 163 16.60 -12.04 0.31
CA SER A 163 17.76 -11.41 0.95
C SER A 163 19.04 -11.59 0.15
N LEU A 164 19.28 -12.78 -0.40
CA LEU A 164 20.43 -13.06 -1.26
C LEU A 164 20.35 -12.26 -2.57
N ILE A 165 19.19 -12.23 -3.24
CA ILE A 165 18.98 -11.39 -4.43
C ILE A 165 19.28 -9.92 -4.11
N GLY A 166 18.80 -9.44 -2.96
CA GLY A 166 19.04 -8.06 -2.54
C GLY A 166 20.49 -7.75 -2.21
N LEU A 167 21.21 -8.68 -1.59
CA LEU A 167 22.64 -8.53 -1.33
C LEU A 167 23.44 -8.52 -2.64
N LEU A 168 23.14 -9.42 -3.59
CA LEU A 168 23.77 -9.42 -4.91
C LEU A 168 23.53 -8.10 -5.65
N GLY A 169 22.31 -7.55 -5.57
CA GLY A 169 22.00 -6.23 -6.12
C GLY A 169 22.66 -5.07 -5.39
N PHE A 170 22.80 -5.16 -4.06
CA PHE A 170 23.44 -4.12 -3.24
C PHE A 170 24.95 -4.02 -3.50
N PHE A 171 25.63 -5.14 -3.77
CA PHE A 171 27.05 -5.17 -4.12
C PHE A 171 27.33 -5.03 -5.62
N ASN A 172 26.33 -4.62 -6.42
CA ASN A 172 26.43 -4.48 -7.88
C ASN A 172 26.87 -5.76 -8.63
N ILE A 173 26.59 -6.94 -8.06
CA ILE A 173 26.85 -8.25 -8.71
C ILE A 173 25.69 -8.60 -9.66
N LEU A 174 24.47 -8.23 -9.30
CA LEU A 174 23.26 -8.45 -10.09
C LEU A 174 22.55 -7.13 -10.37
N ASP A 175 22.39 -6.79 -11.65
CA ASP A 175 21.60 -5.63 -12.05
C ASP A 175 20.09 -5.92 -11.88
N LEU A 176 19.46 -5.17 -10.98
CA LEU A 176 18.03 -5.26 -10.67
C LEU A 176 17.22 -4.10 -11.25
N GLU A 177 17.82 -3.13 -11.95
CA GLU A 177 17.13 -1.92 -12.44
C GLU A 177 15.94 -2.23 -13.34
N LYS A 178 16.04 -3.29 -14.17
CA LYS A 178 14.93 -3.72 -15.04
C LYS A 178 13.70 -4.21 -14.28
N ILE A 179 13.89 -4.70 -13.04
CA ILE A 179 12.81 -5.21 -12.18
C ILE A 179 12.30 -4.08 -11.26
N ARG A 180 13.16 -3.14 -10.90
CA ARG A 180 12.87 -1.97 -10.07
C ARG A 180 13.18 -0.67 -10.85
N PRO A 181 12.33 -0.23 -11.80
CA PRO A 181 12.59 1.00 -12.53
C PRO A 181 12.68 2.17 -11.53
N SER A 182 13.87 2.79 -11.45
CA SER A 182 14.25 3.79 -10.46
C SER A 182 13.50 5.10 -10.70
N THR A 183 12.31 5.23 -10.12
CA THR A 183 11.54 6.49 -10.11
C THR A 183 12.06 7.48 -9.07
N PHE A 184 12.91 7.02 -8.15
CA PHE A 184 13.59 7.84 -7.14
C PHE A 184 15.10 7.61 -7.23
N PRO A 185 15.94 8.67 -7.16
CA PRO A 185 17.38 8.51 -7.20
C PRO A 185 17.81 7.51 -6.12
N SER A 186 18.56 6.50 -6.55
CA SER A 186 19.02 5.39 -5.73
C SER A 186 19.86 5.90 -4.56
N GLU A 187 19.23 6.08 -3.40
CA GLU A 187 19.95 5.98 -2.15
C GLU A 187 20.50 4.55 -2.10
N HIS A 188 21.80 4.38 -1.81
CA HIS A 188 22.48 3.08 -1.77
C HIS A 188 21.95 2.21 -0.60
N ARG A 189 20.71 1.73 -0.73
CA ARG A 189 19.95 0.98 0.27
C ARG A 189 19.58 -0.39 -0.27
N LEU A 190 19.64 -1.40 0.58
CA LEU A 190 19.20 -2.73 0.23
C LEU A 190 17.67 -2.78 0.24
N GLN A 191 17.06 -3.09 -0.91
CA GLN A 191 15.62 -3.28 -1.06
C GLN A 191 15.23 -4.58 -1.78
N SER A 192 16.20 -5.38 -2.21
CA SER A 192 15.95 -6.57 -3.04
C SER A 192 15.14 -6.22 -4.29
N ILE A 193 14.20 -7.07 -4.67
CA ILE A 193 13.26 -6.84 -5.75
C ILE A 193 12.20 -5.80 -5.38
N PHE A 194 12.04 -5.41 -4.10
CA PHE A 194 11.03 -4.44 -3.69
C PHE A 194 11.33 -3.06 -4.26
N TRP A 195 10.27 -2.30 -4.51
CA TRP A 195 10.35 -0.92 -4.95
C TRP A 195 10.82 0.03 -3.84
N HIS A 196 10.58 -0.33 -2.58
CA HIS A 196 10.97 0.46 -1.42
C HIS A 196 11.65 -0.40 -0.34
N PRO A 197 12.76 0.06 0.27
CA PRO A 197 13.50 -0.68 1.30
C PRO A 197 12.69 -0.96 2.58
N ALA A 198 11.72 -0.10 2.94
CA ALA A 198 10.85 -0.33 4.10
C ALA A 198 10.01 -1.60 3.96
N TRP A 199 9.36 -1.80 2.80
CA TRP A 199 8.52 -2.98 2.57
C TRP A 199 9.33 -4.27 2.60
N PHE A 200 10.57 -4.22 2.12
CA PHE A 200 11.47 -5.37 2.23
C PHE A 200 11.82 -5.68 3.70
N ALA A 201 12.16 -4.65 4.48
CA ALA A 201 12.41 -4.81 5.91
C ALA A 201 11.18 -5.32 6.68
N GLU A 202 9.97 -4.90 6.32
CA GLU A 202 8.72 -5.41 6.89
C GLU A 202 8.54 -6.90 6.61
N TYR A 203 8.74 -7.30 5.35
CA TYR A 203 8.63 -8.69 4.94
C TYR A 203 9.61 -9.60 5.71
N ILE A 204 10.88 -9.20 5.81
CA ILE A 204 11.87 -9.98 6.56
C ILE A 204 11.52 -10.00 8.05
N THR A 205 11.23 -8.86 8.66
CA THR A 205 10.97 -8.81 10.11
C THR A 205 9.74 -9.63 10.51
N MET A 206 8.72 -9.74 9.66
CA MET A 206 7.55 -10.59 9.92
C MET A 206 7.86 -12.09 9.80
N THR A 207 8.82 -12.49 8.98
CA THR A 207 9.19 -13.90 8.75
C THR A 207 10.32 -14.38 9.67
N LEU A 208 11.14 -13.46 10.18
CA LEU A 208 12.31 -13.74 11.02
C LEU A 208 12.03 -14.58 12.28
N PRO A 209 10.89 -14.44 13.00
CA PRO A 209 10.61 -15.26 14.18
C PRO A 209 10.50 -16.76 13.90
N PHE A 210 10.20 -17.16 12.66
CA PHE A 210 10.02 -18.57 12.29
C PHE A 210 11.33 -19.37 12.28
N PHE A 211 12.50 -18.72 12.26
CA PHE A 211 13.79 -19.39 12.41
C PHE A 211 13.94 -20.13 13.76
N ILE A 212 13.23 -19.67 14.80
CA ILE A 212 13.27 -20.30 16.15
C ILE A 212 12.79 -21.76 16.11
N VAL A 213 11.92 -22.13 15.17
CA VAL A 213 11.41 -23.50 15.03
C VAL A 213 12.52 -24.49 14.71
N PHE A 214 13.54 -24.06 13.97
CA PHE A 214 14.65 -24.92 13.53
C PHE A 214 15.76 -25.07 14.57
N LEU A 215 15.81 -24.20 15.58
CA LEU A 215 16.77 -24.28 16.68
C LEU A 215 16.46 -25.41 17.68
N LYS A 216 15.24 -25.95 17.67
CA LYS A 216 14.73 -26.91 18.67
C LYS A 216 14.46 -28.33 18.16
N LYS A 217 14.50 -28.55 16.84
CA LYS A 217 14.24 -29.87 16.25
C LYS A 217 15.50 -30.73 16.29
N ASN A 218 15.34 -32.06 16.31
CA ASN A 218 16.39 -33.08 16.15
C ASN A 218 17.00 -33.03 14.73
N HIS A 219 17.48 -31.88 14.32
CA HIS A 219 18.13 -31.66 13.04
C HIS A 219 19.62 -31.96 13.15
N SER A 220 20.21 -32.42 12.05
CA SER A 220 21.66 -32.60 11.98
C SER A 220 22.37 -31.26 12.22
N LYS A 221 23.58 -31.30 12.80
CA LYS A 221 24.39 -30.08 13.04
C LYS A 221 24.52 -29.22 11.77
N ARG A 222 24.71 -29.86 10.61
CA ARG A 222 24.77 -29.21 9.30
C ARG A 222 23.51 -28.39 9.00
N LEU A 223 22.33 -28.95 9.23
CA LEU A 223 21.06 -28.29 8.93
C LEU A 223 20.80 -27.11 9.89
N VAL A 224 21.15 -27.26 11.17
CA VAL A 224 21.11 -26.15 12.14
C VAL A 224 22.04 -25.01 11.72
N THR A 225 23.26 -25.31 11.27
CA THR A 225 24.20 -24.31 10.75
C THR A 225 23.63 -23.58 9.54
N ILE A 226 22.98 -24.28 8.61
CA ILE A 226 22.34 -23.65 7.44
C ILE A 226 21.27 -22.65 7.90
N TYR A 227 20.34 -23.04 8.78
CA TYR A 227 19.31 -22.12 9.26
C TYR A 227 19.87 -20.94 10.08
N PHE A 228 20.96 -21.15 10.81
CA PHE A 228 21.67 -20.08 11.51
C PHE A 228 22.27 -19.05 10.53
N LEU A 229 22.94 -19.51 9.47
CA LEU A 229 23.46 -18.64 8.42
C LEU A 229 22.34 -17.88 7.70
N MET A 230 21.26 -18.57 7.35
CA MET A 230 20.06 -17.98 6.76
C MET A 230 19.47 -16.88 7.64
N PHE A 231 19.39 -17.10 8.96
CA PHE A 231 18.93 -16.10 9.93
C PHE A 231 19.82 -14.85 9.90
N TRP A 232 21.15 -15.01 9.96
CA TRP A 232 22.09 -13.87 9.93
C TRP A 232 22.10 -13.11 8.61
N ILE A 233 21.92 -13.81 7.48
CA ILE A 233 21.74 -13.16 6.17
C ILE A 233 20.54 -12.21 6.22
N ASN A 234 19.40 -12.65 6.77
CA ASN A 234 18.21 -11.82 6.90
C ASN A 234 18.42 -10.63 7.86
N ILE A 235 19.14 -10.84 8.99
CA ILE A 235 19.51 -9.74 9.90
C ILE A 235 20.35 -8.69 9.17
N LEU A 236 21.39 -9.11 8.46
CA LEU A 236 22.25 -8.23 7.67
C LEU A 236 21.44 -7.47 6.62
N SER A 237 20.53 -8.15 5.91
CA SER A 237 19.65 -7.52 4.94
C SER A 237 18.76 -6.45 5.55
N VAL A 238 18.16 -6.68 6.73
CA VAL A 238 17.37 -5.65 7.44
C VAL A 238 18.22 -4.44 7.80
N ILE A 239 19.44 -4.65 8.30
CA ILE A 239 20.36 -3.57 8.66
C ILE A 239 20.73 -2.71 7.44
N LEU A 240 21.06 -3.36 6.32
CA LEU A 240 21.45 -2.68 5.07
C LEU A 240 20.28 -1.98 4.35
N THR A 241 19.04 -2.19 4.78
CA THR A 241 17.90 -1.38 4.30
C THR A 241 17.95 0.06 4.84
N PHE A 242 18.69 0.30 5.93
CA PHE A 242 18.75 1.54 6.70
C PHE A 242 17.37 2.06 7.13
N GLN A 243 16.42 1.15 7.37
CA GLN A 243 15.07 1.48 7.82
C GLN A 243 14.98 1.46 9.34
N ARG A 244 14.61 2.60 9.93
CA ARG A 244 14.44 2.76 11.38
C ARG A 244 13.43 1.74 11.94
N GLY A 245 12.33 1.50 11.21
CA GLY A 245 11.33 0.49 11.57
C GLY A 245 11.92 -0.92 11.63
N GLY A 246 12.80 -1.27 10.69
CA GLY A 246 13.52 -2.54 10.68
C GLY A 246 14.39 -2.74 11.91
N ILE A 247 15.21 -1.74 12.27
CA ILE A 247 16.08 -1.80 13.46
C ILE A 247 15.26 -1.93 14.75
N VAL A 248 14.18 -1.15 14.89
CA VAL A 248 13.29 -1.22 16.05
C VAL A 248 12.62 -2.59 16.14
N ALA A 249 12.19 -3.17 15.01
CA ALA A 249 11.61 -4.50 14.97
C ALA A 249 12.62 -5.60 15.35
N LEU A 250 13.89 -5.50 14.93
CA LEU A 250 14.93 -6.44 15.38
C LEU A 250 15.16 -6.36 16.89
N PHE A 251 15.20 -5.15 17.44
CA PHE A 251 15.33 -4.97 18.89
C PHE A 251 14.10 -5.53 19.62
N ALA A 252 12.90 -5.23 19.13
CA ALA A 252 11.65 -5.75 19.67
C ALA A 252 11.60 -7.29 19.62
N LEU A 253 12.06 -7.91 18.53
CA LEU A 253 12.10 -9.37 18.40
C LEU A 253 12.90 -9.99 19.55
N LEU A 254 14.09 -9.45 19.83
CA LEU A 254 14.92 -9.93 20.92
C LEU A 254 14.22 -9.73 22.27
N CYS A 255 13.76 -8.52 22.59
CA CYS A 255 13.05 -8.25 23.83
C CYS A 255 11.86 -9.18 24.05
N LEU A 256 11.00 -9.34 23.04
CA LEU A 256 9.81 -10.19 23.11
C LEU A 256 10.19 -11.67 23.22
N TRP A 257 11.20 -12.13 22.50
CA TRP A 257 11.68 -13.52 22.60
C TRP A 257 12.07 -13.87 24.04
N PHE A 258 12.76 -12.96 24.73
CA PHE A 258 13.14 -13.14 26.13
C PHE A 258 11.97 -13.05 27.11
N ILE A 259 11.10 -12.05 26.94
CA ILE A 259 9.91 -11.86 27.78
C ILE A 259 9.06 -13.13 27.75
N PHE A 260 8.79 -13.67 26.57
CA PHE A 260 7.91 -14.83 26.42
C PHE A 260 8.59 -16.15 26.80
N ARG A 261 9.91 -16.28 26.67
CA ARG A 261 10.66 -17.45 27.15
C ARG A 261 10.77 -17.54 28.67
N GLY A 262 10.57 -16.44 29.39
CA GLY A 262 10.43 -16.44 30.85
C GLY A 262 11.70 -16.74 31.68
N THR A 263 12.88 -16.83 31.06
CA THR A 263 14.10 -17.35 31.74
C THR A 263 15.19 -16.31 32.02
N VAL A 264 14.94 -15.01 31.85
CA VAL A 264 16.05 -14.03 31.77
C VAL A 264 16.07 -12.97 32.86
N LYS A 265 17.20 -12.91 33.58
CA LYS A 265 17.59 -11.85 34.50
C LYS A 265 17.87 -10.55 33.72
N ARG A 266 17.46 -9.39 34.26
CA ARG A 266 17.62 -8.03 33.65
C ARG A 266 19.00 -7.76 33.03
N LYS A 267 20.09 -8.32 33.57
CA LYS A 267 21.47 -8.14 33.09
C LYS A 267 21.71 -8.68 31.67
N ILE A 268 21.04 -9.75 31.27
CA ILE A 268 21.21 -10.35 29.94
C ILE A 268 20.45 -9.53 28.89
N LEU A 269 19.22 -9.10 29.21
CA LEU A 269 18.46 -8.13 28.39
C LEU A 269 19.27 -6.86 28.13
N PHE A 270 19.97 -6.36 29.15
CA PHE A 270 20.87 -5.23 29.01
C PHE A 270 22.07 -5.53 28.09
N SER A 271 22.73 -6.68 28.24
CA SER A 271 23.84 -7.09 27.36
C SER A 271 23.40 -7.17 25.89
N LEU A 272 22.19 -7.63 25.61
CA LEU A 272 21.68 -7.77 24.24
C LEU A 272 21.27 -6.45 23.63
N PHE A 273 20.70 -5.55 24.44
CA PHE A 273 20.52 -4.16 24.03
C PHE A 273 21.86 -3.54 23.63
N ILE A 274 22.92 -3.76 24.42
CA ILE A 274 24.27 -3.32 24.06
C ILE A 274 24.77 -4.00 22.77
N THR A 275 24.55 -5.31 22.57
CA THR A 275 24.93 -5.99 21.32
C THR A 275 24.19 -5.43 20.11
N CYS A 276 22.89 -5.15 20.20
CA CYS A 276 22.13 -4.50 19.14
C CYS A 276 22.65 -3.09 18.83
N ILE A 277 22.98 -2.32 19.86
CA ILE A 277 23.62 -1.01 19.71
C ILE A 277 24.96 -1.16 19.00
N ILE A 278 25.79 -2.13 19.39
CA ILE A 278 27.09 -2.37 18.75
C ILE A 278 26.90 -2.75 17.28
N LEU A 279 25.98 -3.65 16.94
CA LEU A 279 25.70 -4.03 15.55
C LEU A 279 25.18 -2.86 14.73
N LEU A 280 24.33 -2.02 15.31
CA LEU A 280 23.89 -0.78 14.71
C LEU A 280 25.07 0.17 14.46
N LEU A 281 25.93 0.39 15.45
CA LEU A 281 27.12 1.23 15.32
C LEU A 281 28.10 0.69 14.27
N ILE A 282 28.32 -0.63 14.21
CA ILE A 282 29.13 -1.27 13.17
C ILE A 282 28.52 -1.04 11.80
N SER A 283 27.20 -1.16 11.65
CA SER A 283 26.54 -0.89 10.38
C SER A 283 26.69 0.56 9.92
N ILE A 284 26.56 1.51 10.85
CA ILE A 284 26.79 2.95 10.60
C ILE A 284 28.25 3.18 10.20
N PHE A 285 29.20 2.53 10.88
CA PHE A 285 30.62 2.60 10.57
C PHE A 285 30.95 2.03 9.19
N ILE A 286 30.36 0.88 8.80
CA ILE A 286 30.55 0.29 7.47
C ILE A 286 30.09 1.27 6.39
N VAL A 287 28.94 1.94 6.56
CA VAL A 287 28.47 2.95 5.60
C VAL A 287 29.40 4.15 5.56
N TYR A 288 29.84 4.65 6.71
CA TYR A 288 30.79 5.75 6.79
C TYR A 288 32.09 5.43 6.03
N VAL A 289 32.59 4.20 6.15
CA VAL A 289 33.82 3.75 5.46
C VAL A 289 33.58 3.56 3.95
N LEU A 290 32.44 2.99 3.56
CA LEU A 290 32.16 2.68 2.15
C LEU A 290 31.71 3.90 1.33
N GLU A 291 31.00 4.85 1.93
CA GLU A 291 30.47 6.04 1.25
C GLU A 291 30.55 7.33 2.10
N PRO A 292 31.76 7.82 2.43
CA PRO A 292 31.96 8.93 3.37
C PRO A 292 31.32 10.26 2.94
N GLU A 293 31.31 10.57 1.64
CA GLU A 293 30.69 11.80 1.12
C GLU A 293 29.16 11.77 1.21
N GLN A 294 28.53 10.61 1.01
CA GLN A 294 27.08 10.48 1.10
C GLN A 294 26.60 10.41 2.55
N PHE A 295 27.45 9.95 3.47
CA PHE A 295 27.12 9.80 4.89
C PHE A 295 26.77 11.14 5.56
N LYS A 296 27.55 12.20 5.31
CA LYS A 296 27.31 13.52 5.92
C LYS A 296 25.98 14.14 5.46
N ASP A 297 25.74 14.19 4.16
CA ASP A 297 24.58 14.86 3.56
C ASP A 297 23.29 14.02 3.68
N ARG A 298 23.38 12.69 3.67
CA ARG A 298 22.19 11.81 3.66
C ARG A 298 21.86 11.17 5.00
N PHE A 299 22.86 10.94 5.86
CA PHE A 299 22.61 10.32 7.17
C PHE A 299 22.30 11.39 8.21
N ILE A 300 23.13 12.42 8.37
CA ILE A 300 22.91 13.40 9.45
C ILE A 300 21.65 14.24 9.16
N GLU A 301 21.54 14.89 7.99
CA GLU A 301 20.37 15.73 7.70
C GLU A 301 19.06 14.93 7.65
N LYS A 302 18.97 13.84 6.88
CA LYS A 302 17.71 13.06 6.77
C LYS A 302 17.40 12.19 7.99
N PHE A 303 18.38 11.82 8.82
CA PHE A 303 18.09 11.10 10.07
C PHE A 303 17.41 12.03 11.09
N PHE A 304 17.80 13.31 11.12
CA PHE A 304 17.21 14.31 12.00
C PHE A 304 16.00 15.05 11.39
N GLU A 305 15.86 15.13 10.07
CA GLU A 305 14.63 15.62 9.43
C GLU A 305 13.47 14.64 9.64
N ASN A 306 12.51 15.03 10.48
CA ASN A 306 11.34 14.22 10.78
C ASN A 306 10.10 14.68 10.01
N ASN A 307 10.10 14.46 8.69
CA ASN A 307 8.95 14.76 7.82
C ASN A 307 7.66 14.00 8.21
N ARG A 308 7.75 12.93 9.02
CA ARG A 308 6.60 12.12 9.44
C ARG A 308 5.62 12.85 10.34
N THR A 309 6.10 13.80 11.14
CA THR A 309 5.23 14.62 12.00
C THR A 309 4.19 15.41 11.18
N ARG A 310 4.57 15.87 9.99
CA ARG A 310 3.67 16.56 9.05
C ARG A 310 2.64 15.61 8.43
N TYR A 311 3.03 14.38 8.13
CA TYR A 311 2.08 13.35 7.67
C TYR A 311 1.06 13.01 8.75
N TRP A 312 1.51 12.89 10.00
CA TRP A 312 0.58 12.61 11.11
C TRP A 312 -0.35 13.79 11.40
N ALA A 313 0.13 15.03 11.28
CA ALA A 313 -0.72 16.21 11.37
C ALA A 313 -1.80 16.19 10.28
N ALA A 314 -1.43 15.94 9.01
CA ALA A 314 -2.40 15.80 7.93
C ALA A 314 -3.40 14.64 8.16
N ALA A 315 -2.94 13.50 8.68
CA ALA A 315 -3.80 12.38 9.04
C ALA A 315 -4.83 12.75 10.12
N ILE A 316 -4.43 13.54 11.12
CA ILE A 316 -5.31 14.06 12.16
C ILE A 316 -6.33 15.02 11.55
N ASP A 317 -5.92 15.94 10.69
CA ASP A 317 -6.84 16.88 10.03
C ASP A 317 -7.86 16.15 9.13
N MET A 318 -7.43 15.11 8.40
CA MET A 318 -8.32 14.22 7.65
C MET A 318 -9.35 13.52 8.55
N PHE A 319 -8.90 13.05 9.72
CA PHE A 319 -9.79 12.42 10.70
C PHE A 319 -10.79 13.43 11.27
N LEU A 320 -10.37 14.65 11.60
CA LEU A 320 -11.27 15.68 12.13
C LEU A 320 -12.34 16.10 11.11
N ASP A 321 -12.05 16.01 9.82
CA ASP A 321 -13.01 16.29 8.74
C ASP A 321 -14.06 15.18 8.57
N SER A 322 -13.69 13.92 8.80
CA SER A 322 -14.61 12.77 8.75
C SER A 322 -14.35 11.76 9.88
N PRO A 323 -14.74 12.06 11.14
CA PRO A 323 -14.32 11.25 12.30
C PRO A 323 -14.84 9.81 12.32
N LEU A 324 -16.04 9.58 11.79
CA LEU A 324 -16.68 8.26 11.82
C LEU A 324 -16.22 7.35 10.69
N SER A 325 -16.36 7.83 9.45
CA SER A 325 -16.08 7.07 8.22
C SER A 325 -14.67 7.29 7.66
N GLY A 326 -13.96 8.33 8.10
CA GLY A 326 -12.72 8.75 7.45
C GLY A 326 -12.95 9.23 6.03
N LEU A 327 -11.87 9.39 5.29
CA LEU A 327 -11.88 9.83 3.91
C LEU A 327 -11.71 8.68 2.91
N GLY A 328 -12.19 7.47 3.17
CA GLY A 328 -12.08 6.33 2.25
C GLY A 328 -10.79 5.54 2.40
N LEU A 329 -10.88 4.20 2.41
CA LEU A 329 -9.73 3.31 2.59
C LEU A 329 -8.60 3.62 1.59
N ASP A 330 -7.37 3.81 2.09
CA ASP A 330 -6.17 4.17 1.32
C ASP A 330 -6.30 5.42 0.44
N SER A 331 -7.19 6.35 0.79
CA SER A 331 -7.29 7.65 0.13
C SER A 331 -6.19 8.64 0.52
N TYR A 332 -5.37 8.29 1.51
CA TYR A 332 -4.39 9.19 2.09
C TYR A 332 -3.52 9.85 1.02
N GLY A 333 -3.00 9.07 0.07
CA GLY A 333 -2.12 9.54 -1.00
C GLY A 333 -2.69 10.70 -1.80
N TRP A 334 -3.92 10.57 -2.28
CA TRP A 334 -4.54 11.57 -3.13
C TRP A 334 -5.20 12.71 -2.35
N ARG A 335 -5.61 12.46 -1.10
CA ARG A 335 -6.14 13.49 -0.20
C ARG A 335 -5.07 14.30 0.50
N TYR A 336 -3.83 13.81 0.59
CA TYR A 336 -2.77 14.44 1.38
C TYR A 336 -2.58 15.93 1.06
N THR A 337 -2.74 16.32 -0.19
CA THR A 337 -2.54 17.71 -0.62
C THR A 337 -3.63 18.67 -0.17
N ASP A 338 -4.82 18.17 0.15
CA ASP A 338 -5.90 18.97 0.75
C ASP A 338 -5.58 19.33 2.21
N TYR A 339 -4.84 18.47 2.92
CA TYR A 339 -4.59 18.56 4.38
C TYR A 339 -3.12 18.81 4.75
N ARG A 340 -2.22 18.99 3.78
CA ARG A 340 -0.79 19.21 4.08
C ARG A 340 -0.54 20.57 4.78
N PRO A 341 0.39 20.64 5.75
CA PRO A 341 0.85 21.91 6.33
C PRO A 341 1.45 22.88 5.30
N ILE A 342 1.17 24.18 5.46
CA ILE A 342 1.52 25.26 4.52
C ILE A 342 3.04 25.45 4.35
N ASP A 343 3.81 25.07 5.35
CA ASP A 343 5.27 25.22 5.48
C ASP A 343 6.06 24.00 4.98
N SER A 344 5.42 23.05 4.30
CA SER A 344 6.07 21.86 3.73
C SER A 344 6.97 22.25 2.53
N PRO A 345 8.31 22.09 2.59
CA PRO A 345 9.22 22.40 1.49
C PRO A 345 9.22 21.29 0.43
N GLY A 346 9.49 21.66 -0.83
CA GLY A 346 9.80 20.70 -1.90
C GLY A 346 8.61 19.99 -2.55
N TYR A 347 8.91 19.30 -3.67
CA TYR A 347 8.02 18.64 -4.63
C TYR A 347 6.74 18.01 -4.06
N VAL A 348 5.63 18.16 -4.79
CA VAL A 348 4.38 17.41 -4.57
C VAL A 348 4.53 16.02 -5.13
N TYR A 349 5.39 15.22 -4.49
CA TYR A 349 5.20 13.79 -4.55
C TYR A 349 3.98 13.48 -3.68
N LEU A 350 3.01 12.79 -4.27
CA LEU A 350 1.95 12.13 -3.52
C LEU A 350 2.63 11.23 -2.49
N HIS A 351 2.60 11.63 -1.22
CA HIS A 351 2.96 10.72 -0.16
C HIS A 351 1.79 9.75 -0.01
N GLY A 352 1.93 8.56 -0.59
CA GLY A 352 0.87 7.55 -0.65
C GLY A 352 0.29 7.16 0.71
N THR A 353 1.02 7.41 1.81
CA THR A 353 0.70 6.86 3.14
C THR A 353 1.10 7.79 4.28
N ALA A 354 0.46 7.59 5.44
CA ALA A 354 0.80 8.29 6.69
C ALA A 354 2.11 7.79 7.35
N HIS A 355 2.79 6.78 6.75
CA HIS A 355 3.93 6.07 7.35
C HIS A 355 3.67 5.60 8.80
N ASN A 356 2.42 5.29 9.10
CA ASN A 356 1.94 4.76 10.37
C ASN A 356 0.54 4.19 10.11
N GLN A 357 0.37 2.89 10.32
CA GLN A 357 -0.89 2.22 10.02
C GLN A 357 -2.07 2.77 10.83
N TYR A 358 -1.84 3.15 12.09
CA TYR A 358 -2.91 3.64 12.95
C TYR A 358 -3.41 5.01 12.47
N PHE A 359 -2.50 5.91 12.11
CA PHE A 359 -2.88 7.19 11.48
C PHE A 359 -3.49 6.99 10.09
N GLN A 360 -2.99 6.03 9.30
CA GLN A 360 -3.57 5.66 8.01
C GLN A 360 -5.04 5.24 8.17
N PHE A 361 -5.34 4.29 9.07
CA PHE A 361 -6.71 3.85 9.34
C PHE A 361 -7.56 4.99 9.91
N LEU A 362 -7.02 5.80 10.82
CA LEU A 362 -7.75 6.91 11.41
C LEU A 362 -8.18 7.95 10.36
N ALA A 363 -7.26 8.33 9.46
CA ALA A 363 -7.53 9.28 8.37
C ALA A 363 -8.49 8.71 7.30
N CYS A 364 -8.24 7.47 6.88
CA CYS A 364 -8.95 6.87 5.74
C CYS A 364 -10.27 6.19 6.12
N THR A 365 -10.40 5.65 7.33
CA THR A 365 -11.57 4.85 7.73
C THR A 365 -12.26 5.38 8.99
N GLY A 366 -11.74 6.49 9.55
CA GLY A 366 -12.25 7.08 10.76
C GLY A 366 -12.03 6.18 11.97
N ILE A 367 -12.69 6.52 13.07
CA ILE A 367 -12.60 5.74 14.30
C ILE A 367 -13.23 4.34 14.14
N THR A 368 -14.23 4.20 13.26
CA THR A 368 -14.93 2.92 13.07
C THR A 368 -14.05 1.86 12.44
N GLY A 369 -13.36 2.19 11.35
CA GLY A 369 -12.44 1.25 10.70
C GLY A 369 -11.18 0.98 11.55
N LEU A 370 -10.65 1.99 12.25
CA LEU A 370 -9.56 1.80 13.20
C LEU A 370 -9.95 0.82 14.33
N ILE A 371 -11.10 1.00 14.96
CA ILE A 371 -11.59 0.08 16.00
C ILE A 371 -11.75 -1.33 15.42
N GLY A 372 -12.36 -1.47 14.24
CA GLY A 372 -12.51 -2.78 13.58
C GLY A 372 -11.16 -3.47 13.36
N TYR A 373 -10.16 -2.72 12.88
CA TYR A 373 -8.79 -3.23 12.69
C TYR A 373 -8.15 -3.64 14.02
N LEU A 374 -8.22 -2.80 15.06
CA LEU A 374 -7.64 -3.08 16.37
C LEU A 374 -8.29 -4.30 17.02
N VAL A 375 -9.61 -4.45 16.93
CA VAL A 375 -10.33 -5.63 17.45
C VAL A 375 -9.87 -6.89 16.73
N LEU A 376 -9.77 -6.89 15.40
CA LEU A 376 -9.28 -8.03 14.62
C LEU A 376 -7.83 -8.40 14.98
N TYR A 377 -6.96 -7.39 15.09
CA TYR A 377 -5.56 -7.55 15.43
C TYR A 377 -5.39 -8.13 16.85
N PHE A 378 -5.95 -7.47 17.86
CA PHE A 378 -5.79 -7.89 19.25
C PHE A 378 -6.51 -9.21 19.55
N TYR A 379 -7.66 -9.49 18.94
CA TYR A 379 -8.31 -10.80 19.06
C TYR A 379 -7.38 -11.94 18.58
N THR A 380 -6.70 -11.73 17.46
CA THR A 380 -5.76 -12.72 16.92
C THR A 380 -4.49 -12.81 17.77
N TRP A 381 -3.95 -11.68 18.21
CA TRP A 381 -2.77 -11.62 19.08
C TRP A 381 -3.02 -12.30 20.44
N LEU A 382 -4.11 -11.97 21.13
CA LEU A 382 -4.49 -12.55 22.41
C LEU A 382 -4.66 -14.07 22.31
N LYS A 383 -5.26 -14.54 21.22
CA LYS A 383 -5.38 -15.96 20.96
C LYS A 383 -4.03 -16.62 20.73
N SER A 384 -3.14 -16.00 19.94
CA SER A 384 -1.77 -16.50 19.76
C SER A 384 -1.02 -16.58 21.08
N TYR A 385 -1.18 -15.58 21.95
CA TYR A 385 -0.60 -15.56 23.29
C TYR A 385 -1.14 -16.69 24.16
N LYS A 386 -2.46 -16.90 24.18
CA LYS A 386 -3.10 -17.99 24.92
C LYS A 386 -2.59 -19.36 24.48
N ILE A 387 -2.57 -19.62 23.16
CA ILE A 387 -2.07 -20.88 22.59
C ILE A 387 -0.60 -21.11 22.96
N TYR A 388 0.24 -20.06 22.88
CA TYR A 388 1.64 -20.18 23.28
C TYR A 388 1.79 -20.47 24.78
N LYS A 389 1.00 -19.83 25.63
CA LYS A 389 1.02 -20.06 27.09
C LYS A 389 0.54 -21.46 27.47
N GLU A 390 -0.35 -22.06 26.68
CA GLU A 390 -0.84 -23.43 26.90
C GLU A 390 0.17 -24.48 26.42
N ASN A 391 0.73 -24.32 25.22
CA ASN A 391 1.54 -25.37 24.59
C ASN A 391 3.05 -25.19 24.73
N HIS A 392 3.52 -23.95 24.92
CA HIS A 392 4.93 -23.55 24.91
C HIS A 392 5.75 -24.01 23.67
N LEU A 393 5.08 -24.28 22.55
CA LEU A 393 5.71 -24.71 21.31
C LEU A 393 6.46 -23.58 20.62
N ALA A 394 7.57 -23.91 19.94
CA ALA A 394 8.37 -22.95 19.20
C ALA A 394 7.60 -22.32 18.03
N SER A 395 6.73 -23.09 17.37
CA SER A 395 5.85 -22.60 16.30
C SER A 395 4.84 -21.57 16.81
N ASP A 396 4.29 -21.78 18.00
CA ASP A 396 3.30 -20.88 18.59
C ASP A 396 3.97 -19.58 19.06
N LEU A 397 5.20 -19.68 19.60
CA LEU A 397 6.04 -18.51 19.89
C LEU A 397 6.37 -17.73 18.62
N ALA A 398 6.74 -18.40 17.53
CA ALA A 398 7.06 -17.73 16.26
C ALA A 398 5.85 -16.94 15.72
N LYS A 399 4.65 -17.53 15.76
CA LYS A 399 3.39 -16.86 15.36
C LYS A 399 3.09 -15.63 16.23
N LEU A 400 3.24 -15.76 17.54
CA LEU A 400 3.04 -14.65 18.50
C LEU A 400 4.02 -13.50 18.25
N LEU A 401 5.30 -13.83 18.06
CA LEU A 401 6.34 -12.85 17.76
C LEU A 401 6.10 -12.18 16.41
N ALA A 402 5.74 -12.92 15.36
CA ALA A 402 5.43 -12.36 14.04
C ALA A 402 4.27 -11.36 14.10
N PHE A 403 3.17 -11.68 14.82
CA PHE A 403 2.06 -10.76 15.03
C PHE A 403 2.44 -9.53 15.87
N SER A 404 3.30 -9.71 16.87
CA SER A 404 3.79 -8.60 17.69
C SER A 404 4.65 -7.64 16.87
N LEU A 405 5.55 -8.18 16.04
CA LEU A 405 6.38 -7.37 15.14
C LEU A 405 5.56 -6.63 14.08
N PHE A 406 4.52 -7.26 13.53
CA PHE A 406 3.57 -6.60 12.63
C PHE A 406 2.96 -5.35 13.30
N GLY A 407 2.50 -5.46 14.55
CA GLY A 407 1.90 -4.33 15.27
C GLY A 407 2.92 -3.25 15.69
N ILE A 408 4.14 -3.63 16.04
CA ILE A 408 5.21 -2.69 16.39
C ILE A 408 5.68 -1.91 15.16
N TYR A 409 5.95 -2.62 14.06
CA TYR A 409 6.40 -1.98 12.84
C TYR A 409 5.26 -1.14 12.21
N SER A 410 3.98 -1.47 12.47
CA SER A 410 2.83 -0.63 12.10
C SER A 410 2.90 0.82 12.63
N LEU A 411 3.74 1.12 13.62
CA LEU A 411 4.01 2.50 14.08
C LEU A 411 4.84 3.32 13.09
N TYR A 412 5.57 2.65 12.21
CA TYR A 412 6.54 3.24 11.28
C TYR A 412 6.17 3.09 9.82
N GLN A 413 5.22 2.21 9.50
CA GLN A 413 4.70 2.00 8.15
C GLN A 413 3.27 1.48 8.22
N GLU A 414 2.49 1.75 7.18
CA GLU A 414 1.29 1.01 6.82
C GLU A 414 1.64 -0.41 6.30
N MET A 415 1.15 -1.46 6.96
CA MET A 415 1.48 -2.86 6.61
C MET A 415 0.62 -3.43 5.49
N PHE A 416 -0.60 -2.92 5.30
CA PHE A 416 -1.54 -3.46 4.31
C PHE A 416 -1.35 -2.89 2.89
N TYR A 417 -0.53 -1.86 2.72
CA TYR A 417 -0.27 -1.24 1.41
C TYR A 417 0.54 -2.17 0.50
N ALA A 418 1.53 -2.88 1.04
CA ALA A 418 2.21 -3.96 0.34
C ALA A 418 1.39 -5.26 0.49
N LEU A 419 0.75 -5.67 -0.61
CA LEU A 419 -0.16 -6.83 -0.66
C LEU A 419 0.49 -8.13 -0.17
N CYS A 420 1.80 -8.28 -0.36
CA CYS A 420 2.54 -9.46 0.13
C CYS A 420 2.53 -9.55 1.66
N ILE A 421 2.69 -8.43 2.37
CA ILE A 421 2.70 -8.35 3.84
C ILE A 421 1.29 -8.57 4.38
N GLY A 422 0.28 -7.93 3.77
CA GLY A 422 -1.13 -8.19 4.10
C GLY A 422 -1.48 -9.67 3.94
N THR A 423 -0.99 -10.33 2.90
CA THR A 423 -1.21 -11.77 2.69
C THR A 423 -0.55 -12.63 3.77
N LEU A 424 0.69 -12.30 4.16
CA LEU A 424 1.35 -12.97 5.29
C LEU A 424 0.55 -12.83 6.58
N PHE A 425 0.00 -11.65 6.87
CA PHE A 425 -0.88 -11.43 8.03
C PHE A 425 -2.03 -12.43 8.06
N TRP A 426 -2.75 -12.59 6.94
CA TRP A 426 -3.87 -13.52 6.85
C TRP A 426 -3.47 -14.99 6.93
N ILE A 427 -2.33 -15.39 6.34
CA ILE A 427 -1.82 -16.78 6.44
C ILE A 427 -1.44 -17.10 7.89
N VAL A 428 -0.72 -16.21 8.58
CA VAL A 428 -0.35 -16.43 9.99
C VAL A 428 -1.59 -16.38 10.88
N ALA A 429 -2.55 -15.49 10.63
CA ALA A 429 -3.83 -15.49 11.33
C ALA A 429 -4.54 -16.84 11.20
N CYS A 430 -4.61 -17.40 9.99
CA CYS A 430 -5.22 -18.71 9.76
C CYS A 430 -4.52 -19.82 10.55
N SER A 431 -3.19 -19.80 10.59
CA SER A 431 -2.40 -20.80 11.31
C SER A 431 -2.53 -20.71 12.85
N ILE A 432 -3.02 -19.58 13.37
CA ILE A 432 -3.42 -19.41 14.78
C ILE A 432 -4.85 -19.91 15.01
N HIS A 433 -5.77 -19.62 14.08
CA HIS A 433 -7.21 -19.84 14.29
C HIS A 433 -7.73 -21.23 13.89
N TYR A 434 -6.95 -22.06 13.18
CA TYR A 434 -7.45 -23.35 12.66
C TYR A 434 -7.69 -24.44 13.72
N LYS A 435 -7.01 -24.41 14.88
CA LYS A 435 -7.04 -25.48 15.90
C LYS A 435 -8.17 -25.37 16.94
N SER A 436 -8.97 -24.29 16.90
CA SER A 436 -9.62 -23.79 18.13
C SER A 436 -11.13 -24.02 18.21
N SER A 437 -11.68 -25.12 17.70
CA SER A 437 -13.09 -25.41 17.92
C SER A 437 -13.33 -26.90 18.18
N PRO A 438 -14.03 -27.27 19.28
CA PRO A 438 -14.69 -28.55 19.36
C PRO A 438 -15.80 -28.62 18.30
N PRO A 439 -16.17 -29.83 17.83
CA PRO A 439 -17.13 -29.99 16.75
C PRO A 439 -18.54 -29.85 17.30
N HIS A 440 -19.08 -28.64 17.39
CA HIS A 440 -20.53 -28.49 17.61
C HIS A 440 -21.17 -27.41 16.74
N HIS A 441 -22.32 -27.80 16.21
CA HIS A 441 -23.25 -27.15 15.28
C HIS A 441 -22.93 -27.25 13.78
N SER A 442 -23.69 -28.13 13.12
CA SER A 442 -23.91 -28.19 11.69
C SER A 442 -24.64 -26.93 11.21
N LEU A 443 -23.97 -26.13 10.37
CA LEU A 443 -24.64 -25.17 9.49
C LEU A 443 -25.38 -25.94 8.39
N THR A 444 -26.67 -25.62 8.21
CA THR A 444 -27.59 -26.25 7.26
C THR A 444 -27.11 -26.14 5.80
N ALA A 445 -27.41 -27.19 5.01
CA ALA A 445 -26.89 -27.40 3.65
C ALA A 445 -27.25 -26.29 2.65
N THR A 446 -28.36 -25.59 2.87
CA THR A 446 -28.90 -24.54 2.00
C THR A 446 -27.99 -23.31 1.93
N ASN A 447 -27.41 -22.87 3.05
CA ASN A 447 -26.53 -21.69 3.07
C ASN A 447 -25.13 -21.94 2.49
N LYS A 448 -24.64 -23.20 2.49
CA LYS A 448 -23.37 -23.56 1.84
C LYS A 448 -23.46 -23.51 0.32
N HIS A 449 -24.64 -23.78 -0.25
CA HIS A 449 -24.84 -23.74 -1.69
C HIS A 449 -24.91 -22.30 -2.20
N TYR A 450 -25.67 -21.42 -1.55
CA TYR A 450 -25.72 -20.00 -1.89
C TYR A 450 -24.40 -19.27 -1.64
N LEU A 451 -23.65 -19.61 -0.56
CA LEU A 451 -22.34 -19.04 -0.30
C LEU A 451 -21.27 -19.54 -1.29
N LYS A 452 -21.30 -20.83 -1.67
CA LYS A 452 -20.42 -21.35 -2.73
C LYS A 452 -20.79 -20.75 -4.09
N LEU A 453 -22.07 -20.63 -4.41
CA LEU A 453 -22.54 -20.08 -5.68
C LEU A 453 -22.24 -18.58 -5.76
N SER A 454 -22.46 -17.80 -4.69
CA SER A 454 -22.10 -16.38 -4.65
C SER A 454 -20.59 -16.18 -4.67
N MET A 455 -19.81 -16.99 -3.95
CA MET A 455 -18.35 -16.95 -4.04
C MET A 455 -17.87 -17.35 -5.44
N VAL A 456 -18.34 -18.45 -6.01
CA VAL A 456 -17.97 -18.86 -7.38
C VAL A 456 -18.37 -17.78 -8.39
N ILE A 457 -19.56 -17.19 -8.30
CA ILE A 457 -19.98 -16.12 -9.21
C ILE A 457 -19.12 -14.86 -9.01
N ILE A 458 -18.91 -14.40 -7.77
CA ILE A 458 -18.09 -13.22 -7.49
C ILE A 458 -16.64 -13.45 -7.93
N ILE A 459 -16.10 -14.63 -7.68
CA ILE A 459 -14.73 -14.97 -8.03
C ILE A 459 -14.61 -15.17 -9.55
N SER A 460 -15.51 -15.91 -10.20
CA SER A 460 -15.56 -16.05 -11.66
C SER A 460 -15.78 -14.72 -12.37
N LEU A 461 -16.54 -13.78 -11.79
CA LEU A 461 -16.65 -12.41 -12.28
C LEU A 461 -15.33 -11.66 -12.06
N ILE A 462 -14.73 -11.66 -10.88
CA ILE A 462 -13.41 -11.02 -10.66
C ILE A 462 -12.36 -11.59 -11.63
N LEU A 463 -12.44 -12.87 -11.97
CA LEU A 463 -11.47 -13.59 -12.80
C LEU A 463 -11.63 -13.42 -14.29
N PHE A 464 -12.87 -13.52 -14.76
CA PHE A 464 -13.19 -13.20 -16.15
C PHE A 464 -12.78 -11.75 -16.45
N PHE A 465 -12.91 -10.85 -15.47
CA PHE A 465 -12.62 -9.44 -15.65
C PHE A 465 -11.14 -9.11 -15.45
N GLN A 466 -10.41 -9.82 -14.57
CA GLN A 466 -8.93 -9.75 -14.54
C GLN A 466 -8.31 -10.29 -15.83
N PHE A 467 -8.86 -11.37 -16.38
CA PHE A 467 -8.47 -11.88 -17.70
C PHE A 467 -8.73 -10.82 -18.80
N LEU A 468 -9.87 -10.14 -18.76
CA LEU A 468 -10.20 -9.05 -19.68
C LEU A 468 -9.27 -7.84 -19.50
N SER A 469 -9.00 -7.38 -18.27
CA SER A 469 -8.02 -6.31 -17.96
C SER A 469 -6.65 -6.59 -18.56
N SER A 470 -6.20 -7.84 -18.41
CA SER A 470 -4.91 -8.29 -18.92
C SER A 470 -4.82 -8.37 -20.45
N MET A 471 -5.97 -8.51 -21.13
CA MET A 471 -6.09 -8.42 -22.59
C MET A 471 -6.10 -6.96 -23.07
N ILE A 472 -6.64 -6.06 -22.25
CA ILE A 472 -6.80 -4.63 -22.55
C ILE A 472 -5.50 -3.84 -22.30
N GLU A 473 -4.51 -4.43 -21.62
CA GLU A 473 -3.22 -3.79 -21.29
C GLU A 473 -2.43 -3.28 -22.51
N LYS A 474 -2.76 -3.74 -23.73
CA LYS A 474 -2.19 -3.22 -24.99
C LYS A 474 -2.92 -2.05 -25.63
N GLU A 475 -4.19 -1.82 -25.31
CA GLU A 475 -4.92 -0.62 -25.76
C GLU A 475 -4.91 0.51 -24.72
N ILE A 476 -4.62 0.21 -23.45
CA ILE A 476 -4.43 1.25 -22.41
C ILE A 476 -3.04 1.91 -22.50
N LEU A 477 -2.06 1.27 -23.14
CA LEU A 477 -0.80 1.95 -23.50
C LEU A 477 -0.96 2.87 -24.72
N SER A 478 -2.03 2.75 -25.51
CA SER A 478 -2.37 3.67 -26.61
C SER A 478 -3.45 4.69 -26.24
N TYR A 479 -4.31 4.38 -25.25
CA TYR A 479 -5.03 5.39 -24.50
C TYR A 479 -4.08 5.98 -23.46
N ASN A 480 -3.30 6.98 -23.89
CA ASN A 480 -2.71 7.98 -23.00
C ASN A 480 -3.66 8.21 -21.81
N ILE A 481 -3.37 7.57 -20.67
CA ILE A 481 -3.86 8.01 -19.38
C ILE A 481 -3.21 9.37 -19.26
N ARG A 482 -3.95 10.37 -19.72
CA ARG A 482 -3.55 11.74 -19.59
C ARG A 482 -3.29 11.89 -18.09
N ILE A 483 -2.05 12.16 -17.74
CA ILE A 483 -1.73 12.94 -16.55
C ILE A 483 -2.38 14.31 -16.82
N ASP A 484 -3.71 14.37 -16.77
CA ASP A 484 -4.45 15.62 -16.68
C ASP A 484 -4.13 16.12 -15.28
N GLY A 485 -3.66 17.35 -15.23
CA GLY A 485 -2.89 17.88 -14.11
C GLY A 485 -3.38 17.51 -12.71
N PHE A 486 -2.43 17.19 -11.83
CA PHE A 486 -2.71 16.89 -10.42
C PHE A 486 -3.43 18.07 -9.75
N GLY A 487 -4.49 17.83 -8.97
CA GLY A 487 -5.27 18.89 -8.32
C GLY A 487 -6.21 19.68 -9.25
N LEU A 488 -6.36 19.25 -10.51
CA LEU A 488 -7.38 19.73 -11.44
C LEU A 488 -8.64 18.86 -11.35
N HIS A 489 -9.78 19.54 -11.28
CA HIS A 489 -11.10 18.99 -11.51
C HIS A 489 -11.30 18.69 -13.01
N ASN A 490 -12.35 17.95 -13.33
CA ASN A 490 -12.69 17.59 -14.72
C ASN A 490 -12.76 18.80 -15.67
N GLU A 491 -12.39 18.57 -16.93
CA GLU A 491 -12.51 19.56 -18.00
C GLU A 491 -13.96 20.02 -18.17
N GLU A 492 -14.14 21.33 -18.30
CA GLU A 492 -15.41 21.99 -18.57
C GLU A 492 -15.32 22.77 -19.88
N ILE A 493 -16.37 22.68 -20.70
CA ILE A 493 -16.47 23.47 -21.93
C ILE A 493 -17.04 24.84 -21.56
N TRP A 494 -16.22 25.87 -21.76
CA TRP A 494 -16.55 27.26 -21.59
C TRP A 494 -16.73 27.91 -22.97
N ASN A 495 -17.88 28.56 -23.19
CA ASN A 495 -18.22 29.27 -24.43
C ASN A 495 -18.08 28.44 -25.72
N GLY A 496 -18.41 27.14 -25.68
CA GLY A 496 -18.49 26.26 -26.86
C GLY A 496 -17.16 25.81 -27.47
N HIS A 497 -16.04 26.48 -27.19
CA HIS A 497 -14.74 26.20 -27.81
C HIS A 497 -13.53 26.19 -26.86
N THR A 498 -13.66 26.77 -25.66
CA THR A 498 -12.55 26.85 -24.70
C THR A 498 -12.72 25.80 -23.62
N THR A 499 -11.78 24.87 -23.47
CA THR A 499 -11.80 23.91 -22.35
C THR A 499 -11.03 24.47 -21.16
N ALA A 500 -11.59 24.35 -19.96
CA ALA A 500 -10.96 24.78 -18.72
C ALA A 500 -11.14 23.76 -17.60
N CYS A 501 -10.14 23.62 -16.74
CA CYS A 501 -10.22 22.83 -15.52
C CYS A 501 -10.15 23.73 -14.29
N TRP A 502 -11.07 23.58 -13.34
CA TRP A 502 -10.91 24.17 -12.02
C TRP A 502 -9.80 23.47 -11.26
N MET A 503 -9.02 24.18 -10.46
CA MET A 503 -8.12 23.59 -9.46
C MET A 503 -8.65 23.81 -8.05
N GLY A 504 -8.25 22.93 -7.13
CA GLY A 504 -8.39 23.16 -5.69
C GLY A 504 -7.37 24.19 -5.16
N LYS A 505 -6.85 23.96 -3.96
CA LYS A 505 -5.84 24.85 -3.34
C LYS A 505 -4.49 24.79 -4.05
N TYR A 506 -4.23 23.69 -4.74
CA TYR A 506 -3.00 23.43 -5.47
C TYR A 506 -3.29 22.64 -6.74
N ALA A 507 -2.53 22.90 -7.82
CA ALA A 507 -2.52 22.03 -8.99
C ALA A 507 -1.13 21.94 -9.66
N VAL A 508 -0.88 20.87 -10.42
CA VAL A 508 0.29 20.69 -11.29
C VAL A 508 -0.21 20.44 -12.69
N LEU A 509 0.25 21.24 -13.65
CA LEU A 509 -0.02 21.04 -15.06
C LEU A 509 1.25 20.53 -15.76
N PRO A 510 1.30 19.27 -16.22
CA PRO A 510 2.41 18.80 -17.04
C PRO A 510 2.42 19.53 -18.39
N MET A 511 3.58 20.04 -18.79
CA MET A 511 3.77 20.71 -20.07
C MET A 511 4.11 19.67 -21.13
N LYS A 512 3.12 19.25 -21.91
CA LYS A 512 3.30 18.29 -23.01
C LYS A 512 3.87 18.93 -24.28
N ASN A 513 3.48 20.18 -24.57
CA ASN A 513 3.87 20.96 -25.75
C ASN A 513 4.35 22.36 -25.36
N HIS A 514 4.88 23.12 -26.33
CA HIS A 514 5.21 24.54 -26.14
C HIS A 514 3.95 25.34 -25.79
N VAL A 515 3.94 25.92 -24.58
CA VAL A 515 2.87 26.79 -24.11
C VAL A 515 3.40 28.21 -23.96
N GLU A 516 3.04 29.09 -24.88
CA GLU A 516 3.45 30.50 -24.81
C GLU A 516 2.59 31.33 -23.85
N LYS A 517 1.30 30.97 -23.74
CA LYS A 517 0.31 31.72 -22.97
C LYS A 517 -0.52 30.77 -22.12
N LEU A 518 -0.70 31.14 -20.85
CA LEU A 518 -1.55 30.46 -19.91
C LEU A 518 -2.75 31.33 -19.57
N GLN A 519 -3.97 30.80 -19.71
CA GLN A 519 -5.19 31.48 -19.30
C GLN A 519 -5.62 30.99 -17.91
N LEU A 520 -5.77 31.90 -16.97
CA LEU A 520 -6.22 31.62 -15.61
C LEU A 520 -7.46 32.46 -15.29
N MET A 521 -8.43 31.91 -14.57
CA MET A 521 -9.58 32.63 -14.05
C MET A 521 -9.74 32.41 -12.56
N ALA A 522 -9.90 33.48 -11.79
CA ALA A 522 -10.33 33.38 -10.40
C ALA A 522 -11.77 33.89 -10.26
N MET A 523 -12.53 33.25 -9.39
CA MET A 523 -13.86 33.68 -8.97
C MET A 523 -14.00 33.35 -7.49
N HIS A 524 -14.55 34.27 -6.70
CA HIS A 524 -14.89 34.05 -5.29
C HIS A 524 -15.96 35.09 -4.88
N PRO A 525 -16.98 34.75 -4.06
CA PRO A 525 -18.07 35.66 -3.69
C PRO A 525 -17.64 37.02 -3.10
N ASP A 526 -16.60 37.03 -2.27
CA ASP A 526 -16.02 38.21 -1.60
C ASP A 526 -14.64 38.59 -2.18
N ILE A 527 -14.37 38.32 -3.47
CA ILE A 527 -13.06 38.56 -4.10
C ILE A 527 -12.58 40.01 -4.01
N GLU A 528 -13.51 40.96 -3.93
CA GLU A 528 -13.21 42.39 -3.80
C GLU A 528 -12.69 42.76 -2.41
N GLN A 529 -13.16 42.08 -1.37
CA GLN A 529 -12.73 42.27 0.02
C GLN A 529 -11.47 41.45 0.32
N ASN A 530 -11.41 40.22 -0.21
CA ASN A 530 -10.34 39.26 0.01
C ASN A 530 -9.80 38.77 -1.34
N PRO A 531 -8.71 39.38 -1.85
CA PRO A 531 -8.17 39.04 -3.16
C PRO A 531 -7.71 37.59 -3.26
N VAL A 532 -7.96 36.97 -4.42
CA VAL A 532 -7.43 35.63 -4.74
C VAL A 532 -6.02 35.80 -5.30
N ILE A 533 -5.05 35.19 -4.63
CA ILE A 533 -3.62 35.25 -4.96
C ILE A 533 -3.18 33.87 -5.42
N VAL A 534 -2.66 33.82 -6.64
CA VAL A 534 -2.10 32.62 -7.25
C VAL A 534 -0.59 32.78 -7.33
N LYS A 535 0.15 31.77 -6.88
CA LYS A 535 1.58 31.64 -7.16
C LYS A 535 1.78 30.52 -8.16
N ILE A 536 2.48 30.84 -9.24
CA ILE A 536 2.85 29.94 -10.33
C ILE A 536 4.33 29.62 -10.16
N TYR A 537 4.65 28.34 -10.20
CA TYR A 537 5.99 27.82 -10.07
C TYR A 537 6.35 27.06 -11.33
N TYR A 538 7.61 27.20 -11.74
CA TYR A 538 8.22 26.36 -12.77
C TYR A 538 9.28 25.51 -12.08
N GLY A 539 9.05 24.19 -12.02
CA GLY A 539 9.74 23.34 -11.06
C GLY A 539 9.56 23.85 -9.62
N ASN A 540 10.68 24.13 -8.94
CA ASN A 540 10.70 24.63 -7.56
C ASN A 540 10.85 26.15 -7.45
N LYS A 541 11.03 26.86 -8.57
CA LYS A 541 11.22 28.31 -8.56
C LYS A 541 9.88 29.02 -8.72
N LEU A 542 9.62 30.00 -7.86
CA LEU A 542 8.48 30.90 -8.02
C LEU A 542 8.66 31.67 -9.33
N PHE A 543 7.80 31.39 -10.29
CA PHE A 543 7.83 32.04 -11.60
C PHE A 543 7.09 33.38 -11.55
N LYS A 544 5.84 33.36 -11.07
CA LYS A 544 4.99 34.56 -11.04
C LYS A 544 3.95 34.50 -9.95
N LYS A 545 3.68 35.64 -9.33
CA LYS A 545 2.54 35.85 -8.44
C LYS A 545 1.49 36.69 -9.16
N VAL A 546 0.25 36.22 -9.19
CA VAL A 546 -0.87 36.90 -9.85
C VAL A 546 -2.02 37.07 -8.86
N THR A 547 -2.55 38.28 -8.78
CA THR A 547 -3.64 38.62 -7.84
C THR A 547 -4.88 39.03 -8.61
N TRP A 548 -6.04 38.54 -8.16
CA TRP A 548 -7.36 38.96 -8.62
C TRP A 548 -8.06 39.73 -7.51
N HIS A 549 -8.41 40.98 -7.81
CA HIS A 549 -9.29 41.83 -6.99
C HIS A 549 -10.74 41.80 -7.48
N LYS A 550 -10.98 41.24 -8.67
CA LYS A 550 -12.30 41.04 -9.29
C LYS A 550 -12.30 39.70 -10.02
N ALA A 551 -13.47 39.08 -10.14
CA ALA A 551 -13.61 37.82 -10.85
C ALA A 551 -13.36 38.00 -12.36
N GLY A 552 -12.69 37.03 -12.98
CA GLY A 552 -12.47 37.05 -14.44
C GLY A 552 -11.19 36.37 -14.90
N TRP A 553 -11.03 36.30 -16.22
CA TRP A 553 -9.88 35.71 -16.90
C TRP A 553 -8.68 36.66 -16.95
N LYS A 554 -7.47 36.11 -16.84
CA LYS A 554 -6.20 36.77 -17.13
C LYS A 554 -5.30 35.84 -17.95
N THR A 555 -4.59 36.42 -18.91
CA THR A 555 -3.61 35.70 -19.73
C THR A 555 -2.20 36.02 -19.24
N ILE A 556 -1.38 34.98 -19.10
CA ILE A 556 -0.02 35.06 -18.58
C ILE A 556 0.95 34.55 -19.65
N SER A 557 1.91 35.38 -20.05
CA SER A 557 3.00 34.98 -20.95
C SER A 557 4.04 34.15 -20.20
N LEU A 558 4.49 33.05 -20.82
CA LEU A 558 5.49 32.11 -20.29
C LEU A 558 6.86 32.20 -21.01
N GLN A 559 7.09 33.23 -21.83
CA GLN A 559 8.28 33.35 -22.70
C GLN A 559 9.63 33.22 -21.97
N SER A 560 9.76 33.62 -20.71
CA SER A 560 11.03 33.60 -19.97
C SER A 560 11.37 32.24 -19.32
N ILE A 561 10.49 31.24 -19.45
CA ILE A 561 10.71 29.88 -18.92
C ILE A 561 11.55 29.03 -19.91
N MET A 562 11.69 29.49 -21.16
CA MET A 562 12.12 28.68 -22.30
C MET A 562 13.63 28.51 -22.49
N SER A 563 14.48 29.13 -21.66
CA SER A 563 15.95 29.11 -21.83
C SER A 563 16.70 28.05 -21.03
N ASP A 564 16.02 27.22 -20.23
CA ASP A 564 16.65 26.25 -19.31
C ASP A 564 16.37 24.80 -19.72
N HIS A 565 17.26 24.20 -20.54
CA HIS A 565 17.09 22.85 -21.10
C HIS A 565 17.20 21.71 -20.06
N HIS A 566 17.57 22.01 -18.82
CA HIS A 566 17.70 21.03 -17.72
C HIS A 566 16.55 21.08 -16.69
N ALA A 567 15.55 21.94 -16.91
CA ALA A 567 14.46 22.17 -15.95
C ALA A 567 13.24 21.26 -16.18
N PRO A 568 12.45 20.96 -15.11
CA PRO A 568 11.28 20.09 -15.20
C PRO A 568 10.16 20.63 -16.11
N LYS A 569 9.56 19.75 -16.92
CA LYS A 569 8.49 20.06 -17.89
C LYS A 569 7.09 20.16 -17.27
N PHE A 570 6.93 20.89 -16.16
CA PHE A 570 5.61 21.10 -15.54
C PHE A 570 5.49 22.45 -14.83
N LEU A 571 4.27 22.99 -14.79
CA LEU A 571 3.91 24.16 -13.99
C LEU A 571 3.18 23.70 -12.73
N SER A 572 3.40 24.38 -11.61
CA SER A 572 2.55 24.19 -10.44
C SER A 572 1.95 25.50 -9.93
N PHE A 573 0.78 25.39 -9.33
CA PHE A 573 -0.08 26.49 -8.95
C PHE A 573 -0.47 26.33 -7.50
N THR A 574 -0.34 27.38 -6.70
CA THR A 574 -0.97 27.46 -5.38
C THR A 574 -1.90 28.64 -5.37
N VAL A 575 -3.05 28.50 -4.72
CA VAL A 575 -3.95 29.61 -4.43
C VAL A 575 -4.03 29.82 -2.92
N ASN A 576 -4.11 31.07 -2.49
CA ASN A 576 -4.20 31.42 -1.07
C ASN A 576 -5.50 30.93 -0.42
N ARG A 577 -6.58 30.81 -1.18
CA ARG A 577 -7.90 30.38 -0.70
C ARG A 577 -8.74 29.71 -1.79
N THR A 578 -9.64 28.85 -1.35
CA THR A 578 -10.67 28.22 -2.18
C THR A 578 -12.05 28.52 -1.60
N TRP A 579 -13.09 28.29 -2.37
CA TRP A 579 -14.48 28.34 -1.90
C TRP A 579 -15.28 27.16 -2.43
N ILE A 580 -16.39 26.89 -1.75
CA ILE A 580 -17.34 25.84 -2.14
C ILE A 580 -18.62 26.53 -2.60
N PRO A 581 -18.93 26.55 -3.92
CA PRO A 581 -20.08 27.30 -4.44
C PRO A 581 -21.42 26.89 -3.82
N LYS A 582 -21.57 25.62 -3.42
CA LYS A 582 -22.74 25.11 -2.69
C LYS A 582 -23.03 25.85 -1.39
N LYS A 583 -22.00 26.32 -0.67
CA LYS A 583 -22.18 27.14 0.54
C LYS A 583 -22.76 28.52 0.25
N TYR A 584 -22.78 28.93 -1.02
CA TYR A 584 -23.26 30.23 -1.50
C TYR A 584 -24.42 30.09 -2.50
N GLY A 585 -25.21 29.02 -2.39
CA GLY A 585 -26.45 28.84 -3.16
C GLY A 585 -26.25 28.39 -4.61
N ARG A 586 -25.06 27.90 -5.00
CA ARG A 586 -24.81 27.29 -6.32
C ARG A 586 -24.89 25.76 -6.25
N MET A 587 -25.09 25.10 -7.40
CA MET A 587 -25.21 23.63 -7.46
C MET A 587 -23.87 22.88 -7.39
N ASP A 588 -22.74 23.59 -7.32
CA ASP A 588 -21.40 22.99 -7.37
C ASP A 588 -20.82 22.74 -5.96
N PRO A 589 -20.61 21.47 -5.55
CA PRO A 589 -20.10 21.13 -4.23
C PRO A 589 -18.57 21.16 -4.10
N ARG A 590 -17.83 21.43 -5.19
CA ARG A 590 -16.36 21.35 -5.20
C ARG A 590 -15.73 22.50 -4.43
N SER A 591 -14.58 22.24 -3.81
CA SER A 591 -13.67 23.30 -3.33
C SER A 591 -12.84 23.79 -4.51
N ILE A 592 -13.11 25.02 -4.98
CA ILE A 592 -12.50 25.60 -6.18
C ILE A 592 -11.67 26.83 -5.84
N GLY A 593 -10.50 26.92 -6.46
CA GLY A 593 -9.56 28.04 -6.38
C GLY A 593 -9.63 28.90 -7.63
N ILE A 594 -8.98 28.44 -8.69
CA ILE A 594 -8.96 29.09 -10.01
C ILE A 594 -9.25 28.09 -11.12
N ALA A 595 -9.69 28.54 -12.28
CA ALA A 595 -9.75 27.74 -13.49
C ALA A 595 -8.51 27.98 -14.36
N ILE A 596 -8.05 26.93 -15.04
CA ILE A 596 -6.92 26.91 -15.97
C ILE A 596 -7.46 26.53 -17.35
N GLY A 597 -7.24 27.37 -18.36
CA GLY A 597 -7.60 27.07 -19.75
C GLY A 597 -6.60 26.11 -20.40
N ILE A 598 -7.09 25.07 -21.08
CA ILE A 598 -6.29 23.93 -21.58
C ILE A 598 -6.07 23.96 -23.11
N ASN A 599 -6.84 24.75 -23.87
CA ASN A 599 -6.60 24.90 -25.31
C ASN A 599 -5.45 25.88 -25.61
N ILE A 600 -4.25 25.34 -25.77
CA ILE A 600 -3.11 26.02 -26.37
C ILE A 600 -2.87 25.39 -27.73
N ASP A 601 -3.49 25.97 -28.75
CA ASP A 601 -3.05 25.82 -30.12
C ASP A 601 -2.67 27.20 -30.65
N SER A 602 -1.36 27.45 -30.66
CA SER A 602 -0.74 28.59 -31.34
C SER A 602 -0.56 28.26 -32.83
N SER A 603 -1.66 27.95 -33.52
CA SER A 603 -1.67 27.82 -34.98
C SER A 603 -2.93 28.44 -35.60
N ARG A 604 -3.12 29.75 -35.35
CA ARG A 604 -3.80 30.68 -36.28
C ARG A 604 -3.56 32.12 -35.82
N THR A 605 -2.40 32.66 -36.15
CA THR A 605 -2.26 34.11 -36.33
C THR A 605 -2.89 34.50 -37.68
N MET A 606 -3.83 35.44 -37.61
CA MET A 606 -4.28 36.38 -38.66
C MET A 606 -4.94 35.82 -39.94
N LYS A 607 -6.27 35.91 -40.01
CA LYS A 607 -7.01 36.81 -40.93
C LYS A 607 -8.50 36.78 -40.63
#